data_AF-A0A4P6ZMD2-F1
#
_entry.id   AF-A0A4P6ZMD2-F1
#
_cell.length_a   1.000
_cell.length_b   1.000
_cell.length_c   1.000
_cell.angle_alpha   90.00
_cell.angle_beta   90.00
_cell.angle_gamma   90.00
#
_symmetry.space_group_name_H-M   'P 1'
#
loop_
_entity.id
_entity.type
_entity.pdbx_description
1 polymer ?
#
loop_
_entity_poly.entity_id
_entity_poly.type
_entity_poly.pdbx_seq_one_letter_code
_entity_poly.pdbx_strand_id
1 'polypeptide(L)'
;MTERQLIQEILNTVDVTYSFEDVDEDNKQYTLLITRQNNDRRDLDTVNKEIKHYFKDADFSYKEDLHPDDNKNIDARVVIARQH
;
A
#
# COMPACT_ATOMS: atom_id res chain seq x y z
N MET A 1 -2.25 17.38 8.06
CA MET A 1 -1.84 16.00 7.77
C MET A 1 -1.23 15.99 6.38
N THR A 2 -0.03 15.45 6.22
CA THR A 2 0.59 15.30 4.88
C THR A 2 0.01 14.08 4.16
N GLU A 3 0.11 14.01 2.82
CA GLU A 3 -0.31 12.82 2.06
C GLU A 3 0.39 11.56 2.57
N ARG A 4 1.68 11.67 2.92
CA ARG A 4 2.43 10.60 3.55
C ARG A 4 1.86 10.14 4.88
N GLN A 5 1.45 11.06 5.76
CA GLN A 5 0.81 10.70 7.04
C GLN A 5 -0.51 9.96 6.81
N LEU A 6 -1.33 10.40 5.85
CA LEU A 6 -2.58 9.73 5.50
C LEU A 6 -2.32 8.31 4.97
N ILE A 7 -1.33 8.14 4.09
CA ILE A 7 -0.91 6.82 3.59
C ILE A 7 -0.51 5.89 4.75
N GLN A 8 0.27 6.40 5.70
CA GLN A 8 0.68 5.65 6.88
C GLN A 8 -0.50 5.26 7.77
N GLU A 9 -1.45 6.17 8.00
CA GLU A 9 -2.67 5.89 8.77
C GLU A 9 -3.54 4.81 8.12
N ILE A 10 -3.71 4.86 6.79
CA ILE A 10 -4.43 3.83 6.02
C ILE A 10 -3.77 2.45 6.21
N LEU A 11 -2.45 2.35 6.02
CA LEU A 11 -1.73 1.08 6.13
C LEU A 11 -1.71 0.54 7.56
N ASN A 12 -1.61 1.41 8.55
CA ASN A 12 -1.74 1.04 9.96
C ASN A 12 -3.16 0.54 10.28
N THR A 13 -4.20 1.08 9.64
CA THR A 13 -5.59 0.64 9.82
C THR A 13 -5.80 -0.78 9.30
N VAL A 14 -5.09 -1.17 8.23
CA VAL A 14 -5.16 -2.52 7.65
C VAL A 14 -4.21 -3.51 8.36
N ASP A 15 -3.40 -3.04 9.31
CA ASP A 15 -2.47 -3.83 10.11
C ASP A 15 -1.40 -4.55 9.26
N VAL A 16 -0.78 -3.82 8.33
CA VAL A 16 0.31 -4.33 7.46
C VAL A 16 1.64 -3.63 7.72
N THR A 17 2.74 -4.33 7.44
CA THR A 17 4.07 -3.71 7.40
C THR A 17 4.30 -3.12 6.02
N TYR A 18 4.95 -1.95 5.96
CA TYR A 18 5.22 -1.30 4.69
C TYR A 18 6.54 -0.55 4.67
N SER A 19 7.06 -0.34 3.46
CA SER A 19 8.15 0.59 3.18
C SER A 19 7.85 1.39 1.91
N PHE A 20 8.32 2.63 1.86
CA PHE A 20 8.28 3.43 0.64
C PHE A 20 9.49 3.03 -0.21
N GLU A 21 9.24 2.46 -1.38
CA GLU A 21 10.28 2.17 -2.37
C GLU A 21 10.67 3.45 -3.12
N ASP A 22 9.67 4.23 -3.51
CA ASP A 22 9.87 5.46 -4.27
C ASP A 22 8.80 6.51 -3.90
N VAL A 23 9.21 7.77 -3.93
CA VAL A 23 8.37 8.92 -3.57
C VAL A 23 8.63 10.04 -4.57
N ASP A 24 7.66 10.27 -5.44
CA ASP A 24 7.62 11.38 -6.37
C ASP A 24 6.67 12.44 -5.80
N GLU A 25 7.21 13.39 -5.05
CA GLU A 25 6.43 14.47 -4.43
C GLU A 25 5.87 15.46 -5.46
N ASP A 26 6.53 15.61 -6.61
CA ASP A 26 6.11 16.52 -7.68
C ASP A 26 4.83 16.00 -8.35
N ASN A 27 4.76 14.69 -8.61
CA ASN A 27 3.60 14.02 -9.21
C ASN A 27 2.64 13.41 -8.18
N LYS A 28 2.92 13.58 -6.88
CA LYS A 28 2.13 13.01 -5.76
C LYS A 28 1.92 11.50 -5.91
N GLN A 29 2.98 10.82 -6.33
CA GLN A 29 2.99 9.40 -6.62
C GLN A 29 3.91 8.67 -5.65
N TYR A 30 3.45 7.54 -5.14
CA TYR A 30 4.14 6.77 -4.12
C TYR A 30 4.16 5.31 -4.51
N THR A 31 5.33 4.69 -4.40
CA THR A 31 5.49 3.24 -4.53
C THR A 31 5.73 2.64 -3.16
N LEU A 32 4.89 1.68 -2.80
CA LEU A 32 4.86 1.01 -1.51
C LEU A 32 5.16 -0.48 -1.67
N LEU A 33 6.00 -1.01 -0.79
CA LEU A 33 6.19 -2.44 -0.60
C LEU A 33 5.43 -2.84 0.65
N ILE A 34 4.58 -3.84 0.55
CA ILE A 34 3.65 -4.26 1.58
C ILE A 34 3.91 -5.71 1.92
N THR A 35 3.98 -5.99 3.22
CA THR A 35 4.10 -7.34 3.77
C THR A 35 3.07 -7.51 4.88
N ARG A 36 2.31 -8.60 4.83
CA ARG A 36 1.40 -8.99 5.91
C ARG A 36 2.19 -9.23 7.19
N GLN A 37 1.59 -8.93 8.34
CA GLN A 37 2.20 -9.27 9.61
C GLN A 37 2.25 -10.79 9.81
N ASN A 38 3.23 -11.29 10.56
CA ASN A 38 3.46 -12.74 10.76
C ASN A 38 2.24 -13.50 11.33
N ASN A 39 1.34 -12.81 12.04
CA ASN A 39 0.13 -13.37 12.65
C ASN A 39 -1.15 -13.10 11.84
N ASP A 40 -1.05 -12.39 10.70
CA ASP A 40 -2.19 -12.13 9.85
C ASP A 40 -2.59 -13.42 9.12
N ARG A 41 -3.80 -13.90 9.41
CA ARG A 41 -4.36 -15.14 8.84
C ARG A 41 -5.19 -14.88 7.58
N ARG A 42 -5.36 -13.62 7.18
CA ARG A 42 -6.10 -13.27 5.97
C ARG A 42 -5.26 -13.61 4.74
N ASP A 43 -5.92 -14.10 3.71
CA ASP A 43 -5.30 -14.30 2.42
C ASP A 43 -4.85 -12.95 1.83
N LEU A 44 -3.77 -12.97 1.04
CA LEU A 44 -3.21 -11.76 0.44
C LEU A 44 -4.24 -10.97 -0.36
N ASP A 45 -5.11 -11.66 -1.11
CA ASP A 45 -6.18 -11.02 -1.87
C ASP A 45 -7.15 -10.23 -0.96
N THR A 46 -7.47 -10.76 0.22
CA THR A 46 -8.34 -10.08 1.19
C THR A 46 -7.67 -8.83 1.72
N VAL A 47 -6.41 -8.95 2.16
CA VAL A 47 -5.62 -7.82 2.64
C VAL A 47 -5.49 -6.74 1.56
N ASN A 48 -5.11 -7.12 0.34
CA ASN A 48 -4.98 -6.18 -0.78
C ASN A 48 -6.31 -5.47 -1.11
N LYS A 49 -7.45 -6.16 -1.04
CA LYS A 49 -8.77 -5.55 -1.23
C LYS A 49 -9.10 -4.51 -0.16
N GLU A 50 -8.77 -4.78 1.10
CA GLU A 50 -8.94 -3.80 2.18
C GLU A 50 -8.08 -2.57 1.96
N ILE A 51 -6.79 -2.75 1.66
CA ILE A 51 -5.87 -1.65 1.36
C ILE A 51 -6.40 -0.80 0.19
N LYS A 52 -6.80 -1.45 -0.90
CA LYS A 52 -7.37 -0.81 -2.09
C LYS A 52 -8.63 -0.01 -1.77
N HIS A 53 -9.51 -0.54 -0.91
CA HIS A 53 -10.72 0.15 -0.50
C HIS A 53 -10.39 1.46 0.23
N TYR A 54 -9.53 1.42 1.25
CA TYR A 54 -9.17 2.62 2.00
C TYR A 54 -8.45 3.67 1.15
N PHE A 55 -7.56 3.26 0.24
CA PHE A 55 -6.91 4.21 -0.67
C PHE A 55 -7.89 4.87 -1.63
N LYS A 56 -8.84 4.11 -2.18
CA LYS A 56 -9.88 4.67 -3.05
C LYS A 56 -10.81 5.63 -2.31
N ASP A 57 -11.22 5.28 -1.09
CA ASP A 57 -12.03 6.15 -0.22
C ASP A 57 -11.30 7.45 0.14
N ALA A 58 -9.96 7.40 0.15
CA ALA A 58 -9.09 8.55 0.33
C ALA A 58 -8.69 9.23 -0.99
N ASP A 59 -9.37 9.01 -2.12
CA ASP A 59 -9.08 9.60 -3.45
C ASP A 59 -7.67 9.31 -4.00
N PHE A 60 -7.11 8.15 -3.68
CA PHE A 60 -5.90 7.65 -4.34
C PHE A 60 -6.27 6.67 -5.45
N SER A 61 -5.54 6.78 -6.56
CA SER A 61 -5.40 5.67 -7.49
C SER A 61 -4.68 4.50 -6.81
N TYR A 62 -4.92 3.29 -7.30
CA TYR A 62 -4.34 2.08 -6.73
C TYR A 62 -4.03 1.07 -7.84
N LYS A 63 -2.74 0.81 -8.04
CA LYS A 63 -2.24 -0.20 -8.97
C LYS A 63 -1.36 -1.18 -8.21
N GLU A 64 -1.85 -2.40 -8.06
CA GLU A 64 -1.16 -3.49 -7.37
C GLU A 64 -0.37 -4.41 -8.31
N ASP A 65 0.70 -4.97 -7.77
CA ASP A 65 1.43 -6.13 -8.25
C ASP A 65 1.60 -7.11 -7.07
N LEU A 66 0.95 -8.27 -7.15
CA LEU A 66 0.94 -9.27 -6.08
C LEU A 66 2.08 -10.25 -6.32
N HIS A 67 2.89 -10.48 -5.29
CA HIS A 67 4.15 -11.25 -5.37
C HIS A 67 5.15 -10.68 -6.39
N PRO A 68 5.60 -9.43 -6.21
CA PRO A 68 6.45 -8.73 -7.18
C PRO A 68 7.88 -9.30 -7.27
N ASP A 69 8.34 -10.04 -6.26
CA ASP A 69 9.68 -10.65 -6.24
C ASP A 69 9.69 -11.84 -5.27
N ASP A 70 9.83 -13.06 -5.79
CA ASP A 70 9.89 -14.29 -4.97
C ASP A 70 11.11 -14.33 -4.02
N ASN A 71 12.14 -13.52 -4.27
CA ASN A 71 13.35 -13.48 -3.43
C ASN A 71 13.27 -12.46 -2.29
N LYS A 72 12.25 -11.59 -2.29
CA LYS A 72 12.02 -10.62 -1.21
C LYS A 72 10.76 -11.04 -0.48
N ASN A 73 10.78 -10.97 0.85
CA ASN A 73 9.61 -11.24 1.68
C ASN A 73 8.58 -10.09 1.60
N ILE A 74 8.08 -9.83 0.38
CA ILE A 74 7.17 -8.76 0.01
C ILE A 74 5.94 -9.44 -0.60
N ASP A 75 4.78 -9.19 0.01
CA ASP A 75 3.54 -9.77 -0.49
C ASP A 75 2.99 -8.97 -1.67
N ALA A 76 3.08 -7.63 -1.63
CA ALA A 76 2.57 -6.77 -2.70
C ALA A 76 3.43 -5.53 -2.91
N ARG A 77 3.54 -5.09 -4.16
CA ARG A 77 4.04 -3.77 -4.54
C ARG A 77 2.88 -2.95 -5.08
N VAL A 78 2.69 -1.75 -4.54
CA VAL A 78 1.55 -0.91 -4.87
C VAL A 78 2.04 0.46 -5.29
N VAL A 79 1.54 0.94 -6.41
CA VAL A 79 1.71 2.32 -6.86
C VAL A 79 0.40 3.06 -6.63
N ILE A 80 0.47 4.15 -5.86
CA ILE A 80 -0.66 5.04 -5.59
C ILE A 80 -0.31 6.46 -6.03
N ALA A 81 -1.33 7.21 -6.45
CA ALA A 81 -1.20 8.62 -6.78
C ALA A 81 -2.50 9.35 -6.45
N ARG A 82 -2.40 10.57 -5.91
CA ARG A 82 -3.58 11.37 -5.57
C ARG A 82 -4.34 11.77 -6.83
N GLN A 83 -5.65 11.48 -6.88
CA GLN A 83 -6.50 11.96 -7.97
C GLN A 83 -6.96 13.38 -7.61
N HIS A 84 -6.62 14.36 -8.46
CA HIS A 84 -7.10 15.76 -8.38
C HIS A 84 -8.26 15.96 -9.33
#